data_AF-A0A821W245-F1
#
_entry.id   AF-A0A821W245-F1
#
_cell.length_a   1.000
_cell.length_b   1.000
_cell.length_c   1.000
_cell.angle_alpha   90.00
_cell.angle_beta   90.00
_cell.angle_gamma   90.00
#
_symmetry.space_group_name_H-M   'P 1'
#
loop_
_entity.id
_entity.type
_entity.pdbx_description
1 polymer ?
#
loop_
_entity_poly.entity_id
_entity_poly.type
_entity_poly.pdbx_seq_one_letter_code
_entity_poly.pdbx_strand_id
1 'polypeptide(L)'
;NEFGHPEWLDFPRAGNNESYKYARRLFYLCEDDTLRYKYLKAWDKAMNDLEEEYKWLTATNTFVSRKNEGDKVIVLERGDHGLVFIFNFHASNSYTNYRVGCGHSGKYKVVLDSDAKSFDGHGRINDEQIFVAENIMWDDRPFSFQVYTPCRTVLVLALAEEKS
;
A
#
# COMPACT_ATOMS: atom_id res chain seq x y z
N ASN A 1 -14.59 -7.09 -6.30
CA ASN A 1 -14.11 -5.68 -6.35
C ASN A 1 -12.60 -5.56 -6.44
N GLU A 2 -11.85 -6.64 -6.26
CA GLU A 2 -10.40 -6.81 -6.34
C GLU A 2 -9.74 -6.18 -7.59
N PHE A 3 -10.46 -6.09 -8.71
CA PHE A 3 -9.95 -5.45 -9.93
C PHE A 3 -10.66 -4.13 -10.26
N GLY A 4 -11.45 -3.56 -9.35
CA GLY A 4 -12.21 -2.33 -9.60
C GLY A 4 -13.33 -2.49 -10.64
N HIS A 5 -14.10 -3.59 -10.56
CA HIS A 5 -15.21 -3.87 -11.48
C HIS A 5 -16.11 -2.62 -11.64
N PRO A 6 -16.39 -2.17 -12.88
CA PRO A 6 -17.15 -0.95 -13.13
C PRO A 6 -18.65 -1.15 -12.84
N GLU A 7 -19.42 -0.08 -13.02
CA GLU A 7 -20.88 -0.06 -12.86
C GLU A 7 -21.32 -0.43 -11.43
N TRP A 8 -22.45 -1.12 -11.27
CA TRP A 8 -23.03 -1.58 -10.02
C TRP A 8 -23.74 -2.92 -10.22
N LEU A 9 -24.12 -3.57 -9.13
CA LEU A 9 -24.94 -4.79 -9.16
C LEU A 9 -26.42 -4.40 -9.02
N ASP A 10 -27.27 -4.84 -9.95
CA ASP A 10 -28.73 -4.67 -9.85
C ASP A 10 -29.42 -5.97 -10.31
N PHE A 11 -30.28 -6.52 -9.46
CA PHE A 11 -31.02 -7.76 -9.76
C PHE A 11 -32.29 -7.45 -10.57
N PRO A 12 -32.80 -8.40 -11.36
CA PRO A 12 -34.09 -8.26 -12.04
C PRO A 12 -35.22 -7.90 -11.07
N ARG A 13 -35.94 -6.82 -11.36
CA ARG A 13 -37.09 -6.34 -10.58
C ARG A 13 -37.99 -5.46 -11.46
N ALA A 14 -39.22 -5.23 -11.03
CA ALA A 14 -40.17 -4.37 -11.77
C ALA A 14 -39.58 -2.98 -12.09
N GLY A 15 -38.83 -2.38 -11.16
CA GLY A 15 -38.21 -1.07 -11.36
C GLY A 15 -37.02 -1.04 -12.33
N ASN A 16 -36.63 -2.18 -12.92
CA ASN A 16 -35.68 -2.25 -14.04
C ASN A 16 -36.15 -3.16 -15.18
N ASN A 17 -37.46 -3.41 -15.29
CA ASN A 17 -38.08 -4.28 -16.30
C ASN A 17 -37.45 -5.68 -16.33
N GLU A 18 -37.24 -6.27 -15.15
CA GLU A 18 -36.73 -7.64 -15.00
C GLU A 18 -35.36 -7.82 -15.71
N SER A 19 -34.55 -6.76 -15.75
CA SER A 19 -33.29 -6.74 -16.49
C SER A 19 -32.19 -7.52 -15.76
N TYR A 20 -31.50 -8.38 -16.51
CA TYR A 20 -30.29 -9.07 -16.07
C TYR A 20 -28.99 -8.33 -16.45
N LYS A 21 -29.08 -7.14 -17.05
CA LYS A 21 -27.92 -6.41 -17.59
C LYS A 21 -26.81 -6.21 -16.55
N TYR A 22 -27.17 -5.91 -15.31
CA TYR A 22 -26.22 -5.63 -14.23
C TYR A 22 -26.06 -6.80 -13.24
N ALA A 23 -26.83 -7.88 -13.39
CA ALA A 23 -26.79 -9.07 -12.54
C ALA A 23 -25.71 -10.08 -13.00
N ARG A 24 -24.48 -9.60 -13.22
CA ARG A 24 -23.37 -10.40 -13.77
C ARG A 24 -22.02 -9.90 -13.29
N ARG A 25 -20.96 -10.67 -13.58
CA ARG A 25 -19.56 -10.26 -13.42
C ARG A 25 -18.84 -10.28 -14.76
N LEU A 26 -18.05 -9.25 -15.01
CA LEU A 26 -17.27 -9.05 -16.22
C LEU A 26 -15.80 -9.42 -15.97
N PHE A 27 -15.55 -10.70 -15.69
CA PHE A 27 -14.19 -11.17 -15.38
C PHE A 27 -13.20 -10.96 -16.53
N TYR A 28 -13.67 -10.95 -17.79
CA TYR A 28 -12.82 -10.65 -18.94
C TYR A 28 -12.11 -9.29 -18.85
N LEU A 29 -12.66 -8.31 -18.11
CA LEU A 29 -12.07 -6.97 -17.98
C LEU A 29 -10.67 -6.98 -17.38
N CYS A 30 -10.38 -7.91 -16.46
CA CYS A 30 -9.07 -8.02 -15.82
C CYS A 30 -8.14 -9.05 -16.50
N GLU A 31 -8.61 -9.69 -17.56
CA GLU A 31 -7.84 -10.60 -18.42
C GLU A 31 -7.43 -9.94 -19.75
N ASP A 32 -8.11 -8.85 -20.13
CA ASP A 32 -7.80 -8.08 -21.33
C ASP A 32 -6.56 -7.19 -21.10
N ASP A 33 -5.49 -7.49 -21.84
CA ASP A 33 -4.22 -6.77 -21.74
C ASP A 33 -4.27 -5.33 -22.26
N THR A 34 -5.29 -4.95 -23.02
CA THR A 34 -5.50 -3.57 -23.49
C THR A 34 -6.19 -2.68 -22.46
N LEU A 35 -6.72 -3.27 -21.38
CA LEU A 35 -7.37 -2.57 -20.28
C LEU A 35 -6.48 -2.44 -19.04
N ARG A 36 -6.86 -1.55 -18.13
CA ARG A 36 -6.10 -1.26 -16.90
C ARG A 36 -6.56 -2.03 -15.65
N TYR A 37 -7.68 -2.76 -15.70
CA TYR A 37 -8.19 -3.49 -14.52
C TYR A 37 -7.22 -4.57 -14.02
N LYS A 38 -6.39 -5.11 -14.90
CA LYS A 38 -5.33 -6.09 -14.56
C LYS A 38 -4.35 -5.57 -13.52
N TYR A 39 -4.09 -4.26 -13.49
CA TYR A 39 -3.18 -3.64 -12.54
C TYR A 39 -3.77 -3.58 -11.12
N LEU A 40 -5.06 -3.30 -10.99
CA LEU A 40 -5.76 -3.38 -9.71
C LEU A 40 -5.81 -4.83 -9.20
N LYS A 41 -6.08 -5.80 -10.09
CA LYS A 41 -6.01 -7.23 -9.76
C LYS A 41 -4.61 -7.64 -9.27
N ALA A 42 -3.56 -7.16 -9.94
CA ALA A 42 -2.18 -7.44 -9.55
C ALA A 42 -1.84 -6.83 -8.18
N TRP A 43 -2.29 -5.60 -7.92
CA TRP A 43 -2.14 -4.95 -6.62
C TRP A 43 -2.86 -5.72 -5.51
N ASP A 44 -4.12 -6.11 -5.73
CA ASP A 44 -4.89 -6.91 -4.76
C ASP A 44 -4.23 -8.24 -4.45
N LYS A 45 -3.72 -8.94 -5.48
CA LYS A 45 -2.93 -10.16 -5.29
C LYS A 45 -1.68 -9.90 -4.45
N ALA A 46 -0.87 -8.89 -4.79
CA ALA A 46 0.36 -8.58 -4.07
C ALA A 46 0.10 -8.19 -2.60
N MET A 47 -0.98 -7.46 -2.34
CA MET A 47 -1.40 -7.10 -0.99
C MET A 47 -1.76 -8.35 -0.15
N ASN A 48 -2.46 -9.32 -0.73
CA ASN A 48 -2.79 -10.58 -0.04
C ASN A 48 -1.56 -11.48 0.13
N ASP A 49 -0.70 -11.58 -0.89
CA ASP A 49 0.55 -12.37 -0.80
C ASP A 49 1.48 -11.81 0.30
N LEU A 50 1.58 -10.48 0.40
CA LEU A 50 2.36 -9.83 1.45
C LEU A 50 1.74 -10.06 2.84
N GLU A 51 0.40 -10.10 2.95
CA GLU A 51 -0.27 -10.47 4.20
C GLU A 51 0.05 -11.91 4.57
N GLU A 52 0.07 -12.82 3.60
CA GLU A 52 0.44 -14.22 3.81
C GLU A 52 1.88 -14.37 4.33
N GLU A 53 2.80 -13.50 3.89
CA GLU A 53 4.20 -13.49 4.33
C GLU A 53 4.37 -12.91 5.76
N TYR A 54 3.75 -11.76 6.05
CA TYR A 54 4.00 -10.99 7.28
C TYR A 54 2.89 -11.07 8.34
N LYS A 55 1.75 -11.70 8.01
CA LYS A 55 0.63 -12.03 8.91
C LYS A 55 0.07 -10.88 9.73
N TRP A 56 0.09 -9.64 9.21
CA TRP A 56 -0.31 -8.46 9.98
C TRP A 56 -1.79 -8.45 10.38
N LEU A 57 -2.68 -9.22 9.73
CA LEU A 57 -4.09 -9.27 10.15
C LEU A 57 -4.26 -9.98 11.49
N THR A 58 -3.40 -10.96 11.78
CA THR A 58 -3.40 -11.73 13.04
C THR A 58 -2.56 -11.09 14.14
N ALA A 59 -1.78 -10.07 13.79
CA ALA A 59 -0.97 -9.32 14.74
C ALA A 59 -1.82 -8.55 15.75
N THR A 60 -1.37 -8.53 17.01
CA THR A 60 -2.02 -7.81 18.11
C THR A 60 -1.45 -6.40 18.30
N ASN A 61 -0.25 -6.14 17.78
CA ASN A 61 0.44 -4.87 17.88
C ASN A 61 0.09 -3.97 16.68
N THR A 62 -0.30 -2.73 16.97
CA THR A 62 -0.51 -1.69 15.96
C THR A 62 -0.16 -0.35 16.59
N PHE A 63 0.56 0.49 15.85
CA PHE A 63 0.92 1.83 16.31
C PHE A 63 0.82 2.82 15.15
N VAL A 64 -0.06 3.83 15.27
CA VAL A 64 -0.16 4.91 14.27
C VAL A 64 0.74 6.05 14.74
N SER A 65 1.94 6.15 14.16
CA SER A 65 2.90 7.20 14.51
C SER A 65 2.52 8.55 13.91
N ARG A 66 1.89 8.58 12.73
CA ARG A 66 1.56 9.84 12.05
C ARG A 66 0.17 9.86 11.44
N LYS A 67 -0.49 11.01 11.60
CA LYS A 67 -1.76 11.41 10.97
C LYS A 67 -1.70 12.90 10.63
N ASN A 68 -0.86 13.26 9.66
CA ASN A 68 -0.59 14.65 9.35
C ASN A 68 -1.63 15.21 8.36
N GLU A 69 -2.49 16.10 8.85
CA GLU A 69 -3.53 16.75 8.05
C GLU A 69 -2.99 17.72 7.01
N GLY A 70 -1.85 18.37 7.23
CA GLY A 70 -1.26 19.29 6.26
C GLY A 70 -0.69 18.52 5.08
N ASP A 71 0.27 17.64 5.39
CA ASP A 71 0.99 16.85 4.39
C ASP A 71 0.10 15.79 3.74
N LYS A 72 -1.03 15.43 4.38
CA LYS A 72 -1.92 14.31 4.04
C LYS A 72 -1.19 12.96 4.09
N VAL A 73 -0.32 12.79 5.07
CA VAL A 73 0.49 11.58 5.26
C VAL A 73 0.05 10.83 6.52
N ILE A 74 -0.18 9.53 6.37
CA ILE A 74 -0.44 8.60 7.47
C ILE A 74 0.70 7.60 7.53
N VAL A 75 1.24 7.37 8.72
CA VAL A 75 2.23 6.32 8.98
C VAL A 75 1.73 5.44 10.12
N LEU A 76 1.81 4.13 9.93
CA LEU A 76 1.54 3.17 10.98
C LEU A 76 2.47 1.97 10.90
N GLU A 77 2.64 1.32 12.03
CA GLU A 77 3.31 0.03 12.19
C GLU A 77 2.29 -1.03 12.60
N ARG A 78 2.42 -2.24 12.05
CA ARG A 78 1.54 -3.37 12.37
C ARG A 78 2.27 -4.69 12.18
N GLY A 79 2.12 -5.63 13.11
CA GLY A 79 2.87 -6.89 13.08
C GLY A 79 4.21 -6.81 13.80
N ASP A 80 4.72 -7.97 14.17
CA ASP A 80 6.01 -8.09 14.90
C ASP A 80 7.23 -8.07 13.95
N HIS A 81 7.01 -8.15 12.65
CA HIS A 81 8.05 -8.08 11.61
C HIS A 81 8.52 -6.65 11.32
N GLY A 82 8.11 -5.67 12.14
CA GLY A 82 8.48 -4.28 11.97
C GLY A 82 7.98 -3.67 10.66
N LEU A 83 6.78 -4.04 10.18
CA LEU A 83 6.24 -3.40 8.99
C LEU A 83 5.92 -1.93 9.27
N VAL A 84 6.37 -1.05 8.38
CA VAL A 84 6.07 0.39 8.38
C VAL A 84 5.28 0.70 7.12
N PHE A 85 4.01 1.08 7.29
CA PHE A 85 3.13 1.50 6.21
C PHE A 85 3.13 3.03 6.11
N ILE A 86 3.31 3.56 4.91
CA ILE A 86 3.44 4.99 4.64
C ILE A 86 2.47 5.34 3.52
N PHE A 87 1.39 6.05 3.85
CA PHE A 87 0.38 6.49 2.90
C PHE A 87 0.52 7.98 2.68
N ASN A 88 0.74 8.41 1.43
CA ASN A 88 0.67 9.81 1.04
C ASN A 88 -0.60 10.05 0.21
N PHE A 89 -1.61 10.61 0.86
CA PHE A 89 -2.88 10.97 0.24
C PHE A 89 -2.87 12.38 -0.38
N HIS A 90 -1.75 13.11 -0.34
CA HIS A 90 -1.71 14.43 -0.95
C HIS A 90 -2.00 14.34 -2.44
N ALA A 91 -2.84 15.24 -2.95
CA ALA A 91 -3.27 15.19 -4.35
C ALA A 91 -2.14 15.49 -5.35
N SER A 92 -1.10 16.21 -4.91
CA SER A 92 -0.04 16.75 -5.76
C SER A 92 1.37 16.76 -5.16
N ASN A 93 1.53 16.63 -3.85
CA ASN A 93 2.82 16.89 -3.19
C ASN A 93 3.53 15.58 -2.96
N SER A 94 4.78 15.54 -3.42
CA SER A 94 5.72 14.46 -3.18
C SER A 94 6.80 14.97 -2.23
N TYR A 95 7.25 14.14 -1.30
CA TYR A 95 8.23 14.54 -0.28
C TYR A 95 9.48 13.67 -0.39
N THR A 96 10.65 14.26 -0.64
CA THR A 96 11.91 13.53 -0.92
C THR A 96 12.62 13.00 0.33
N ASN A 97 12.59 13.74 1.43
CA ASN A 97 13.29 13.42 2.67
C ASN A 97 12.30 13.37 3.85
N TYR A 98 11.13 12.74 3.65
CA TYR A 98 10.08 12.69 4.66
C TYR A 98 10.52 11.79 5.81
N ARG A 99 10.65 12.33 7.02
CA ARG A 99 11.09 11.56 8.19
C ARG A 99 9.93 10.77 8.77
N VAL A 100 10.17 9.48 8.98
CA VAL A 100 9.22 8.49 9.46
C VAL A 100 9.80 7.79 10.68
N GLY A 101 9.03 7.73 11.78
CA GLY A 101 9.42 7.00 12.99
C GLY A 101 9.19 5.49 12.84
N CYS A 102 10.07 4.68 13.44
CA CYS A 102 9.95 3.21 13.47
C CYS A 102 10.39 2.63 14.83
N GLY A 103 9.81 1.48 15.19
CA GLY A 103 10.02 0.84 16.50
C GLY A 103 11.34 0.10 16.65
N HIS A 104 11.85 -0.43 15.55
CA HIS A 104 13.03 -1.29 15.55
C HIS A 104 14.20 -0.57 14.89
N SER A 105 15.39 -0.77 15.45
CA SER A 105 16.64 -0.43 14.78
C SER A 105 16.91 -1.43 13.65
N GLY A 106 17.67 -1.02 12.65
CA GLY A 106 18.13 -1.92 11.60
C GLY A 106 18.03 -1.31 10.22
N LYS A 107 18.08 -2.17 9.21
CA LYS A 107 17.91 -1.82 7.81
C LYS A 107 16.50 -2.20 7.38
N TYR A 108 15.86 -1.32 6.65
CA TYR A 108 14.53 -1.52 6.08
C TYR A 108 14.62 -1.55 4.56
N LYS A 109 13.78 -2.36 3.93
CA LYS A 109 13.60 -2.44 2.47
C LYS A 109 12.13 -2.25 2.12
N VAL A 110 11.86 -1.74 0.92
CA VAL A 110 10.50 -1.74 0.38
C VAL A 110 10.10 -3.19 0.10
N VAL A 111 8.94 -3.59 0.63
CA VAL A 111 8.34 -4.91 0.37
C VAL A 111 7.06 -4.81 -0.44
N LEU A 112 6.44 -3.62 -0.51
CA LEU A 112 5.34 -3.33 -1.42
C LEU A 112 5.32 -1.83 -1.77
N ASP A 113 5.23 -1.53 -3.07
CA ASP A 113 5.14 -0.17 -3.61
C ASP A 113 3.96 -0.08 -4.59
N SER A 114 2.96 0.73 -4.27
CA SER A 114 1.83 1.00 -5.18
C SER A 114 2.21 1.80 -6.43
N ASP A 115 3.34 2.52 -6.42
CA ASP A 115 3.83 3.27 -7.57
C ASP A 115 4.61 2.38 -8.55
N ALA A 116 4.79 1.08 -8.27
CA ALA A 116 5.47 0.16 -9.17
C ALA A 116 4.73 0.04 -10.52
N LYS A 117 5.49 -0.11 -11.61
CA LYS A 117 4.94 -0.24 -12.98
C LYS A 117 4.05 -1.47 -13.15
N SER A 118 4.26 -2.51 -12.34
CA SER A 118 3.40 -3.71 -12.30
C SER A 118 1.98 -3.41 -11.83
N PHE A 119 1.75 -2.24 -11.22
CA PHE A 119 0.45 -1.77 -10.76
C PHE A 119 -0.01 -0.48 -11.49
N ASP A 120 0.56 -0.17 -12.65
CA ASP A 120 0.32 1.07 -13.43
C ASP A 120 0.71 2.36 -12.71
N GLY A 121 1.61 2.26 -11.73
CA GLY A 121 2.25 3.42 -11.12
C GLY A 121 3.37 4.00 -11.99
N HIS A 122 3.99 5.07 -11.52
CA HIS A 122 5.01 5.80 -12.28
C HIS A 122 6.43 5.19 -12.18
N GLY A 123 6.66 4.24 -11.27
CA GLY A 123 7.93 3.57 -11.02
C GLY A 123 9.00 4.51 -10.50
N ARG A 124 8.66 5.38 -9.54
CA ARG A 124 9.58 6.41 -9.02
C ARG A 124 10.35 5.97 -7.78
N ILE A 125 9.97 4.85 -7.17
CA ILE A 125 10.66 4.27 -6.02
C ILE A 125 11.78 3.35 -6.52
N ASN A 126 12.92 3.38 -5.83
CA ASN A 126 13.98 2.42 -6.03
C ASN A 126 13.80 1.25 -5.05
N ASP A 127 13.35 0.10 -5.54
CA ASP A 127 13.09 -1.09 -4.72
C ASP A 127 14.38 -1.68 -4.10
N GLU A 128 15.55 -1.35 -4.62
CA GLU A 128 16.85 -1.76 -4.07
C GLU A 128 17.34 -0.84 -2.93
N GLN A 129 16.65 0.27 -2.68
CA GLN A 129 17.04 1.22 -1.65
C GLN A 129 16.92 0.61 -0.25
N ILE A 130 18.00 0.72 0.51
CA ILE A 130 18.04 0.37 1.93
C ILE A 130 17.90 1.62 2.78
N PHE A 131 16.91 1.61 3.68
CA PHE A 131 16.70 2.66 4.67
C PHE A 131 17.32 2.24 5.99
N VAL A 132 18.26 3.02 6.52
CA VAL A 132 18.92 2.71 7.80
C VAL A 132 18.20 3.48 8.90
N ALA A 133 17.66 2.78 9.89
CA ALA A 133 17.03 3.38 11.05
C ALA A 133 18.08 4.05 11.95
N GLU A 134 17.99 5.37 12.06
CA GLU A 134 18.85 6.20 12.89
C GLU A 134 18.31 6.27 14.32
N ASN A 135 19.19 6.39 15.32
CA ASN A 135 18.81 6.62 16.72
C ASN A 135 18.37 8.08 16.93
N ILE A 136 17.29 8.46 16.25
CA ILE A 136 16.67 9.78 16.27
C ILE A 136 15.19 9.56 16.56
N MET A 137 14.74 10.01 17.72
CA MET A 137 13.33 9.95 18.09
C MET A 137 12.47 10.80 17.14
N TRP A 138 11.37 10.21 16.68
CA TRP A 138 10.41 10.88 15.80
C TRP A 138 9.03 10.25 15.97
N ASP A 139 7.97 11.05 16.03
CA ASP A 139 6.57 10.58 16.12
C ASP A 139 6.35 9.50 17.21
N ASP A 140 6.90 9.73 18.41
CA ASP A 140 6.85 8.81 19.56
C ASP A 140 7.48 7.43 19.29
N ARG A 141 8.39 7.34 18.32
CA ARG A 141 9.21 6.16 18.04
C ARG A 141 10.68 6.41 18.38
N PRO A 142 11.41 5.38 18.83
CA PRO A 142 12.81 5.50 19.25
C PRO A 142 13.76 5.72 18.06
N PHE A 143 13.42 5.23 16.87
CA PHE A 143 14.24 5.34 15.67
C PHE A 143 13.48 6.04 14.54
N SER A 144 14.19 6.51 13.53
CA SER A 144 13.59 7.05 12.32
C SER A 144 14.50 6.94 11.10
N PHE A 145 13.92 7.05 9.92
CA PHE A 145 14.63 7.16 8.65
C PHE A 145 13.90 8.13 7.72
N GLN A 146 14.56 8.56 6.65
CA GLN A 146 13.98 9.44 5.63
C GLN A 146 13.57 8.63 4.40
N VAL A 147 12.36 8.88 3.90
CA VAL A 147 11.82 8.25 2.70
C VAL A 147 11.47 9.27 1.64
N TYR A 148 11.58 8.86 0.37
CA TYR A 148 10.87 9.52 -0.71
C TYR A 148 9.44 8.95 -0.76
N THR A 149 8.44 9.83 -0.65
CA THR A 149 7.03 9.47 -0.71
C THR A 149 6.30 10.32 -1.77
N PRO A 150 6.05 9.76 -2.97
CA PRO A 150 5.31 10.45 -4.02
C PRO A 150 3.85 10.70 -3.64
N CYS A 151 3.21 11.67 -4.29
CA CYS A 151 1.78 11.92 -4.11
C CYS A 151 0.93 10.69 -4.52
N ARG A 152 -0.11 10.39 -3.75
CA ARG A 152 -1.09 9.31 -3.98
C ARG A 152 -0.48 7.90 -4.02
N THR A 153 0.49 7.63 -3.17
CA THR A 153 1.13 6.31 -3.06
C THR A 153 1.00 5.74 -1.65
N VAL A 154 1.09 4.42 -1.57
CA VAL A 154 1.44 3.67 -0.36
C VAL A 154 2.76 2.93 -0.57
N LEU A 155 3.61 2.99 0.45
CA LEU A 155 4.81 2.16 0.59
C LEU A 155 4.67 1.30 1.84
N VAL A 156 5.10 0.06 1.76
CA VAL A 156 5.27 -0.83 2.92
C VAL A 156 6.73 -1.22 2.99
N LEU A 157 7.36 -0.96 4.13
CA LEU A 157 8.74 -1.32 4.40
C LEU A 157 8.78 -2.41 5.47
N ALA A 158 9.73 -3.33 5.36
CA ALA A 158 10.00 -4.34 6.37
C ALA A 158 11.48 -4.30 6.78
N LEU A 159 11.79 -4.80 7.99
CA LEU A 159 13.17 -5.06 8.37
C LEU A 159 13.79 -6.05 7.37
N ALA A 160 14.96 -5.69 6.84
CA ALA A 160 15.77 -6.62 6.06
C ALA A 160 16.39 -7.64 7.04
N GLU A 161 16.06 -8.91 6.88
CA GLU A 161 16.72 -9.97 7.63
C GLU A 161 18.24 -9.89 7.41
N GLU A 162 19.02 -9.95 8.50
CA GLU A 162 20.43 -10.27 8.38
C GLU A 162 20.50 -11.73 7.93
N LYS A 163 20.95 -11.97 6.69
CA LYS A 163 21.30 -13.32 6.26
C LYS A 163 22.36 -13.84 7.25
N SER A 164 21.95 -14.78 8.11
CA SER A 164 22.85 -15.59 8.94
C SER A 164 23.74 -16.45 8.07
#